data_AF-A0A624ECV5-F1
#
_entry.id   AF-A0A624ECV5-F1
#
_cell.length_a   1.000
_cell.length_b   1.000
_cell.length_c   1.000
_cell.angle_alpha   90.00
_cell.angle_beta   90.00
_cell.angle_gamma   90.00
#
_symmetry.space_group_name_H-M   'P 1'
#
loop_
_entity.id
_entity.type
_entity.pdbx_description
1 polymer ?
#
loop_
_entity_poly.entity_id
_entity_poly.type
_entity_poly.pdbx_seq_one_letter_code
_entity_poly.pdbx_strand_id
1 'polypeptide(L)' 'MNEILYVDLLIQGNDFVLNTGNEPELCNNRKSIGQDIIHSIIESGLATELIAERSPT' A
#
# COMPACT_ATOMS: atom_id res chain seq x y z
N MET A 1 -3.88 1.80 -25.64
CA MET A 1 -3.85 2.12 -24.19
C MET A 1 -4.33 0.89 -23.45
N ASN A 2 -3.67 0.50 -22.36
CA ASN A 2 -4.23 -0.53 -21.48
C ASN A 2 -5.49 0.01 -20.81
N GLU A 3 -6.46 -0.87 -20.60
CA GLU A 3 -7.67 -0.56 -19.84
C GLU A 3 -7.31 -0.14 -18.41
N ILE A 4 -8.06 0.82 -17.87
CA ILE A 4 -7.89 1.26 -16.48
C ILE A 4 -8.72 0.31 -15.62
N LEU A 5 -8.05 -0.63 -14.96
CA LEU A 5 -8.64 -1.60 -14.05
C LEU A 5 -8.01 -1.46 -12.67
N TYR A 6 -8.72 -1.95 -11.64
CA TYR A 6 -8.26 -1.97 -10.25
C TYR A 6 -7.86 -0.57 -9.77
N VAL A 7 -8.84 0.33 -9.67
CA VAL A 7 -8.63 1.73 -9.28
C VAL A 7 -8.70 1.83 -7.76
N ASP A 8 -7.73 2.53 -7.17
CA ASP A 8 -7.64 2.74 -5.73
C ASP A 8 -6.97 4.09 -5.40
N LEU A 9 -6.92 4.47 -4.12
CA LEU A 9 -6.15 5.59 -3.61
C LEU A 9 -4.66 5.22 -3.53
N LEU A 10 -3.77 6.16 -3.87
CA LEU A 10 -2.33 5.98 -3.81
C LEU A 10 -1.85 6.09 -2.36
N ILE A 11 -1.26 5.01 -1.84
CA ILE A 11 -0.64 4.97 -0.52
C ILE A 11 0.89 4.96 -0.66
N GLN A 12 1.57 5.81 0.10
CA GLN A 12 3.02 5.80 0.27
C GLN A 12 3.40 6.07 1.72
N GLY A 13 4.32 5.29 2.28
CA GLY A 13 4.78 5.49 3.66
C GLY A 13 3.66 5.35 4.70
N ASN A 14 2.69 4.47 4.44
CA ASN A 14 1.50 4.23 5.27
C ASN A 14 0.53 5.41 5.35
N ASP A 15 0.55 6.32 4.37
CA ASP A 15 -0.39 7.45 4.29
C ASP A 15 -0.84 7.73 2.84
N PHE A 16 -1.92 8.51 2.70
CA PHE A 16 -2.43 8.95 1.41
C PHE A 16 -1.49 9.95 0.76
N VAL A 17 -1.16 9.73 -0.52
CA VAL A 17 -0.52 10.76 -1.33
C VAL A 17 -1.60 11.78 -1.72
N LEU A 18 -1.34 13.05 -1.40
CA LEU A 18 -2.25 14.14 -1.71
C LEU A 18 -1.73 14.96 -2.89
N ASN A 19 -2.64 15.37 -3.77
CA ASN A 19 -2.34 16.30 -4.85
C ASN A 19 -2.21 17.75 -4.33
N THR A 20 -1.97 18.72 -5.22
CA THR A 20 -1.85 20.14 -4.85
C THR A 20 -3.11 20.76 -4.25
N GLY A 21 -4.26 20.10 -4.39
CA GLY A 21 -5.55 20.46 -3.79
C GLY A 21 -5.81 19.80 -2.43
N ASN A 22 -4.86 19.04 -1.89
CA ASN A 22 -5.02 18.20 -0.70
C ASN A 22 -6.05 17.07 -0.86
N GLU A 23 -6.28 16.60 -2.08
CA GLU A 23 -7.16 15.45 -2.35
C GLU A 23 -6.31 14.18 -2.58
N PRO A 24 -6.77 13.00 -2.15
CA PRO A 24 -6.08 11.74 -2.42
C PRO A 24 -5.85 11.50 -3.92
N GLU A 25 -4.62 11.13 -4.29
CA GLU A 25 -4.29 10.72 -5.64
C GLU A 25 -4.81 9.30 -5.93
N LEU A 26 -5.24 9.06 -7.16
CA LEU A 26 -5.64 7.72 -7.61
C LEU A 26 -4.47 6.94 -8.21
N CYS A 27 -4.51 5.63 -8.06
CA CYS A 27 -3.65 4.69 -8.75
C CYS A 27 -4.49 3.60 -9.44
N ASN A 28 -3.85 2.81 -10.31
CA ASN A 28 -4.53 1.71 -11.00
C ASN A 28 -3.58 0.57 -11.37
N ASN A 29 -4.16 -0.55 -11.79
CA ASN A 29 -3.46 -1.70 -12.36
C ASN A 29 -2.31 -2.16 -11.44
N ARG A 30 -1.07 -2.17 -11.96
CA ARG A 30 0.11 -2.64 -11.22
C ARG A 30 0.31 -1.92 -9.88
N LYS A 31 -0.02 -0.63 -9.79
CA LYS A 31 0.17 0.13 -8.55
C LYS A 31 -0.82 -0.32 -7.47
N SER A 32 -2.11 -0.38 -7.81
CA SER A 32 -3.16 -0.87 -6.89
C SER A 32 -2.90 -2.32 -6.47
N ILE A 33 -2.63 -3.22 -7.43
CA ILE A 33 -2.30 -4.62 -7.12
C ILE A 33 -1.08 -4.73 -6.19
N GLY A 34 -0.06 -3.89 -6.41
CA GLY A 34 1.13 -3.84 -5.56
C GLY A 34 0.81 -3.38 -4.13
N GLN A 35 -0.04 -2.37 -3.97
CA GLN A 35 -0.50 -1.92 -2.65
C GLN A 35 -1.23 -3.04 -1.89
N ASP A 36 -2.13 -3.76 -2.55
CA ASP A 36 -2.87 -4.87 -1.94
C ASP A 36 -1.95 -6.00 -1.46
N ILE A 37 -0.91 -6.32 -2.23
CA ILE A 37 0.10 -7.32 -1.83
C ILE A 37 0.85 -6.85 -0.57
N ILE A 38 1.25 -5.58 -0.52
CA ILE A 38 1.95 -5.01 0.64
C ILE A 38 1.05 -5.04 1.87
N HIS A 39 -0.20 -4.57 1.75
CA HIS A 39 -1.17 -4.59 2.85
C HIS A 39 -1.46 -6.01 3.31
N SER A 40 -1.68 -6.95 2.40
CA SER A 40 -1.90 -8.36 2.74
C SER A 40 -0.74 -8.95 3.55
N ILE A 41 0.51 -8.64 3.18
CA ILE A 41 1.69 -9.10 3.93
C ILE A 41 1.72 -8.49 5.33
N ILE A 42 1.45 -7.18 5.46
CA ILE A 42 1.43 -6.48 6.75
C ILE A 42 0.31 -7.02 7.65
N GLU A 43 -0.92 -7.11 7.12
CA GLU A 43 -2.12 -7.57 7.81
C GLU A 43 -2.03 -9.03 8.24
N SER A 44 -1.30 -9.85 7.48
CA SER A 44 -1.07 -11.26 7.83
C SER A 44 -0.19 -11.45 9.06
N GLY A 45 0.54 -10.41 9.51
CA GLY A 45 1.55 -10.52 10.57
C GLY A 45 2.82 -11.29 10.18
N LEU A 46 2.91 -11.81 8.95
CA LEU A 46 4.04 -12.63 8.50
C LEU A 46 5.39 -11.90 8.61
N ALA A 47 5.41 -10.58 8.35
CA ALA A 47 6.63 -9.78 8.49
C ALA A 47 7.15 -9.79 9.94
N THR A 48 6.25 -9.71 10.92
CA THR A 48 6.56 -9.78 12.36
C THR A 48 7.03 -11.17 12.74
N GLU A 49 6.34 -12.23 12.31
CA GLU A 49 6.71 -13.61 12.61
C GLU A 49 8.08 -14.00 12.03
N LEU A 50 8.40 -13.55 10.81
CA LEU A 50 9.67 -13.88 10.13
C LEU A 50 10.88 -13.15 10.72
N ILE A 51 10.72 -11.90 11.16
CA ILE A 51 11.83 -11.10 11.69
C ILE A 51 11.98 -11.31 13.21
N ALA A 52 10.92 -11.81 13.87
CA ALA A 52 10.63 -11.71 15.30
C ALA A 52 10.57 -10.25 15.77
N GLU A 53 9.74 -9.94 16.76
CA GLU A 53 9.76 -8.63 17.45
C GLU A 53 11.15 -8.44 18.11
N ARG A 54 12.09 -7.83 17.37
CA ARG A 54 13.45 -7.52 17.87
C ARG A 54 13.48 -6.28 18.75
N SER A 55 12.36 -5.90 19.35
CA SER A 55 12.33 -4.86 20.36
C SER A 55 13.00 -5.39 21.64
N PRO A 56 14.18 -4.88 22.04
CA PRO A 56 14.74 -5.20 23.33
C PRO A 56 13.98 -4.37 24.36
N THR A 57 12.94 -4.94 24.95
CA THR A 57 12.41 -4.43 26.23
C THR A 57 13.41 -4.67 27.34
#